data_AF-A0A961MKH1-F1
#
_entry.id   AF-A0A961MKH1-F1
#
_cell.length_a   1.000
_cell.length_b   1.000
_cell.length_c   1.000
_cell.angle_alpha   90.00
_cell.angle_beta   90.00
_cell.angle_gamma   90.00
#
_symmetry.space_group_name_H-M   'P 1'
#
loop_
_entity.id
_entity.type
_entity.pdbx_description
1 polymer ?
#
loop_
_entity_poly.entity_id
_entity_poly.type
_entity_poly.pdbx_seq_one_letter_code
_entity_poly.pdbx_strand_id
1 'polypeptide(L)'
;ALGLSADYALARPVGGARLGLHASAEARDYDASPYDPSGREDLKLGIGVSALLQDLDYMGFAPEVSLNATRTNSNVALFETRDIGVSIGLRSAF
;
A
#
# COMPACT_ATOMS: atom_id res chain seq x y z
N ALA A 1 -0.54 -14.45 -10.83
CA ALA A 1 -0.34 -13.03 -10.50
C ALA A 1 1.16 -12.76 -10.41
N LEU A 2 1.62 -11.67 -11.00
CA LEU A 2 3.00 -11.19 -10.96
C LEU A 2 2.99 -9.82 -10.27
N GLY A 3 3.87 -9.62 -9.29
CA GLY A 3 3.91 -8.39 -8.51
C GLY A 3 5.34 -7.89 -8.32
N LEU A 4 5.49 -6.58 -8.29
CA LEU A 4 6.71 -5.87 -7.94
C LEU A 4 6.38 -4.84 -6.86
N SER A 5 7.23 -4.76 -5.84
CA SER A 5 7.16 -3.72 -4.82
C SER A 5 8.52 -3.10 -4.59
N ALA A 6 8.51 -1.83 -4.18
CA ALA A 6 9.69 -1.10 -3.76
C ALA A 6 9.35 -0.31 -2.49
N ASP A 7 10.24 -0.41 -1.52
CA ASP A 7 10.12 0.25 -0.23
C ASP A 7 11.35 1.11 0.00
N TYR A 8 11.15 2.34 0.46
CA TYR A 8 12.23 3.27 0.76
C TYR A 8 12.02 3.89 2.13
N ALA A 9 12.99 3.66 3.03
CA ALA A 9 13.02 4.31 4.33
C ALA A 9 14.00 5.49 4.30
N LEU A 10 13.53 6.65 4.75
CA LEU A 10 14.41 7.81 4.92
C LEU A 10 15.42 7.49 6.02
N ALA A 11 16.71 7.67 5.72
CA ALA A 11 17.80 7.32 6.63
C ALA A 11 17.81 8.18 7.91
N ARG A 12 17.32 9.42 7.83
CA ARG A 12 17.27 10.34 8.96
C ARG A 12 15.81 10.64 9.32
N PRO A 13 15.48 10.71 10.61
CA PRO A 13 14.17 11.15 11.03
C PRO A 13 13.93 12.60 10.62
N VAL A 14 12.71 12.91 10.23
CA VAL A 14 12.25 14.26 9.86
C VAL A 14 11.27 14.70 10.94
N GLY A 15 11.65 15.68 11.75
CA GLY A 15 10.82 16.16 12.87
C GLY A 15 10.44 15.07 13.87
N GLY A 16 11.37 14.17 14.21
CA GLY A 16 11.13 13.06 15.16
C GLY A 16 10.43 11.83 14.56
N ALA A 17 9.96 11.93 13.31
CA ALA A 17 9.29 10.83 12.62
C ALA A 17 10.24 10.12 11.64
N ARG A 18 10.21 8.78 11.62
CA ARG A 18 10.81 8.01 10.51
C ARG A 18 9.79 7.89 9.39
N LEU A 19 10.17 8.37 8.21
CA LEU A 19 9.31 8.33 7.04
C LEU A 19 9.65 7.14 6.14
N GLY A 20 8.61 6.47 5.66
CA GLY A 20 8.69 5.40 4.67
C GLY A 20 7.88 5.74 3.43
N LEU A 21 8.37 5.34 2.26
CA LEU A 21 7.64 5.36 0.99
C LEU A 21 7.47 3.92 0.51
N HIS A 22 6.31 3.64 -0.06
CA HIS A 22 5.97 2.35 -0.66
C HIS A 22 5.44 2.57 -2.07
N ALA A 23 5.84 1.71 -3.00
CA ALA A 23 5.25 1.62 -4.33
C ALA A 23 5.07 0.15 -4.71
N SER A 24 3.96 -0.17 -5.36
CA SER A 24 3.66 -1.52 -5.83
C SER A 24 2.96 -1.52 -7.19
N ALA A 25 3.23 -2.57 -7.96
CA ALA A 25 2.54 -2.89 -9.19
C ALA A 25 2.25 -4.38 -9.22
N GLU A 26 1.01 -4.77 -9.50
CA GLU A 26 0.58 -6.15 -9.57
C GLU A 26 -0.26 -6.36 -10.84
N ALA A 27 0.14 -7.33 -11.65
CA ALA A 27 -0.61 -7.78 -12.81
C ALA A 27 -1.20 -9.17 -12.51
N ARG A 28 -2.49 -9.32 -12.75
CA ARG A 28 -3.20 -10.58 -12.51
C ARG A 28 -4.13 -10.91 -13.65
N ASP A 29 -3.86 -12.07 -14.23
CA ASP A 29 -4.70 -12.70 -15.24
C ASP A 29 -5.61 -13.75 -14.58
N TYR A 30 -6.85 -13.80 -15.02
CA TYR A 30 -7.89 -14.72 -14.59
C TYR A 30 -8.50 -15.38 -15.84
N ASP A 31 -8.16 -16.65 -16.05
CA ASP A 31 -8.59 -17.46 -17.21
C ASP A 31 -10.12 -17.56 -17.36
N ALA A 32 -10.89 -17.38 -16.28
CA ALA A 32 -12.34 -17.44 -16.30
C ALA A 32 -12.95 -16.26 -15.52
N SER A 33 -13.86 -15.55 -16.18
CA SER A 33 -14.69 -14.50 -15.57
C SER A 33 -16.17 -14.80 -15.87
N PRO A 34 -17.06 -14.83 -14.85
CA PRO A 34 -18.49 -14.97 -15.10
C PRO A 34 -19.10 -13.74 -15.81
N TYR A 35 -18.33 -12.66 -15.96
CA TYR A 35 -18.75 -11.40 -16.55
C TYR A 35 -18.11 -11.12 -17.92
N ASP A 36 -17.10 -11.90 -18.32
CA ASP A 36 -16.46 -11.77 -19.63
C ASP A 36 -15.95 -13.15 -20.13
N PRO A 37 -16.42 -13.64 -21.29
CA PRO A 37 -16.00 -14.92 -21.86
C PRO A 37 -14.50 -15.00 -22.19
N SER A 38 -13.82 -13.85 -22.34
CA SER A 38 -12.40 -13.77 -22.64
C SER A 38 -11.49 -13.80 -21.40
N GLY A 39 -12.07 -13.82 -20.19
CA GLY A 39 -11.32 -13.77 -18.93
C GLY A 39 -11.26 -12.37 -18.33
N ARG A 40 -10.42 -12.18 -17.29
CA ARG A 40 -10.23 -10.88 -16.65
C ARG A 40 -8.75 -10.59 -16.44
N GLU A 41 -8.33 -9.41 -16.87
CA GLU A 41 -6.98 -8.90 -16.67
C GLU A 41 -7.03 -7.66 -15.77
N ASP A 42 -6.35 -7.74 -14.63
CA ASP A 42 -6.28 -6.66 -13.65
C ASP A 42 -4.84 -6.14 -13.54
N LEU A 43 -4.68 -4.82 -13.59
CA LEU A 43 -3.45 -4.11 -13.26
C LEU A 43 -3.70 -3.21 -12.05
N LYS A 44 -3.06 -3.54 -10.93
CA LYS A 44 -3.14 -2.80 -9.68
C LYS A 44 -1.84 -2.02 -9.44
N LEU A 45 -1.98 -0.73 -9.18
CA LEU A 45 -0.88 0.16 -8.82
C LEU A 45 -1.13 0.72 -7.41
N GLY A 46 -0.12 0.69 -6.56
CA GLY A 46 -0.17 1.19 -5.20
C GLY A 46 0.97 2.16 -4.93
N ILE A 47 0.67 3.23 -4.20
CA ILE A 47 1.67 4.12 -3.59
C ILE A 47 1.28 4.38 -2.14
N GLY A 48 2.28 4.57 -1.29
CA GLY A 48 2.06 4.80 0.13
C GLY A 48 3.15 5.64 0.76
N VAL A 49 2.77 6.33 1.83
CA VAL A 49 3.68 7.04 2.73
C VAL A 49 3.34 6.64 4.16
N SER A 50 4.35 6.36 4.97
CA SER A 50 4.20 6.10 6.40
C SER A 50 5.08 7.02 7.23
N ALA A 51 4.63 7.30 8.45
CA ALA A 51 5.33 8.06 9.46
C ALA A 51 5.25 7.33 10.80
N LEU A 52 6.40 6.86 11.28
CA LEU A 52 6.55 6.29 12.62
C LEU A 52 7.00 7.39 13.59
N LEU A 53 6.16 7.71 14.56
CA LEU A 53 6.37 8.77 15.53
C LEU A 53 7.18 8.24 16.72
N GLN A 54 8.49 8.10 16.53
CA GLN A 54 9.37 7.49 17.54
C GLN A 54 9.43 8.29 18.84
N ASP A 55 9.35 9.62 18.76
CA ASP A 55 9.39 10.48 19.94
C ASP A 55 8.12 10.38 20.81
N LEU A 56 7.07 9.70 20.30
CA LEU A 56 5.84 9.40 21.04
C LEU A 56 5.81 7.95 21.52
N ASP A 57 6.97 7.29 21.63
CA ASP A 57 7.00 5.93 22.15
C ASP A 57 6.50 5.86 23.59
N TYR A 58 5.70 4.84 23.87
CA TYR A 58 5.26 4.53 25.22
C TYR A 58 5.37 3.03 25.45
N MET A 59 6.14 2.65 26.48
CA MET A 59 6.41 1.26 26.83
C MET A 59 6.96 0.41 25.67
N GLY A 60 7.76 1.01 24.77
CA GLY A 60 8.33 0.32 23.61
C GLY A 60 7.37 0.19 22.42
N PHE A 61 6.27 0.94 22.40
CA PHE A 61 5.34 1.02 21.26
C PHE A 61 5.24 2.46 20.78
N ALA A 62 5.54 2.69 19.50
CA ALA A 62 5.45 3.98 18.85
C ALA A 62 4.25 4.01 17.87
N PRO A 63 3.46 5.09 17.85
CA PRO A 63 2.39 5.26 16.87
C PRO A 63 2.94 5.34 15.44
N GLU A 64 2.25 4.69 14.52
CA GLU A 64 2.50 4.78 13.08
C GLU A 64 1.24 5.25 12.37
N VAL A 65 1.41 6.23 11.49
CA VAL A 65 0.35 6.70 10.60
C VAL A 65 0.78 6.44 9.17
N SER A 66 -0.11 5.91 8.34
CA SER A 66 0.14 5.73 6.91
C SER A 66 -1.02 6.23 6.07
N LEU A 67 -0.67 6.71 4.88
CA LEU A 67 -1.58 7.09 3.82
C LEU A 67 -1.24 6.24 2.60
N ASN A 68 -2.24 5.54 2.07
CA ASN A 68 -2.08 4.65 0.93
C ASN A 68 -3.09 5.00 -0.14
N ALA A 69 -2.66 5.02 -1.39
CA ALA A 69 -3.52 5.19 -2.55
C ALA A 69 -3.30 4.00 -3.49
N THR A 70 -4.38 3.36 -3.90
CA THR A 70 -4.37 2.20 -4.79
C THR A 70 -5.35 2.39 -5.92
N ARG A 71 -4.98 1.96 -7.11
CA ARG A 71 -5.87 1.94 -8.27
C ARG A 71 -5.78 0.58 -8.96
N THR A 72 -6.93 -0.02 -9.22
CA THR A 72 -7.06 -1.23 -10.03
C THR A 72 -7.71 -0.86 -11.34
N ASN A 73 -7.01 -1.11 -12.44
CA ASN A 73 -7.55 -1.05 -13.79
C ASN A 73 -7.88 -2.48 -14.23
N SER A 74 -9.08 -2.70 -14.77
CA SER A 74 -9.55 -4.01 -15.19
C SER A 74 -10.23 -3.88 -16.55
N ASN A 75 -10.07 -4.88 -17.42
CA ASN A 75 -10.85 -4.99 -18.65
C ASN A 75 -12.36 -5.13 -18.39
N VAL A 76 -12.74 -5.61 -17.19
CA VAL A 76 -14.12 -5.69 -16.75
C VAL A 76 -14.41 -4.57 -15.76
N ALA A 77 -15.16 -3.55 -16.20
CA ALA A 77 -15.40 -2.30 -15.46
C ALA A 77 -15.95 -2.49 -14.03
N LEU A 78 -16.65 -3.60 -13.75
CA LEU A 78 -17.13 -3.94 -12.41
C LEU A 78 -16.00 -4.07 -11.37
N PHE A 79 -14.78 -4.37 -11.81
CA PHE A 79 -13.61 -4.58 -10.95
C PHE A 79 -12.63 -3.41 -10.96
N GLU A 80 -12.93 -2.31 -11.64
CA GLU A 80 -12.14 -1.08 -11.52
C GLU A 80 -12.33 -0.45 -10.14
N THR A 81 -11.23 -0.20 -9.42
CA THR A 81 -11.27 0.42 -8.09
C THR A 81 -10.28 1.57 -7.95
N ARG A 82 -10.62 2.51 -7.06
CA ARG A 82 -9.75 3.60 -6.62
C ARG A 82 -9.94 3.78 -5.12
N ASP A 83 -8.90 3.46 -4.37
CA ASP A 83 -8.94 3.39 -2.93
C ASP A 83 -7.92 4.37 -2.35
N ILE A 84 -8.36 5.19 -1.39
CA ILE A 84 -7.47 6.02 -0.57
C ILE A 84 -7.74 5.65 0.88
N GLY A 85 -6.72 5.18 1.57
CA GLY A 85 -6.82 4.68 2.94
C GLY A 85 -5.84 5.39 3.86
N VAL A 86 -6.33 5.78 5.02
CA VAL A 86 -5.48 6.19 6.15
C VAL A 86 -5.49 5.08 7.18
N SER A 87 -4.35 4.74 7.74
CA SER A 87 -4.23 3.73 8.79
C SER A 87 -3.41 4.29 9.94
N ILE A 88 -3.88 4.00 11.16
CA ILE A 88 -3.20 4.35 12.41
C ILE A 88 -2.96 3.04 13.14
N GLY A 89 -1.72 2.79 13.52
CA GLY A 89 -1.29 1.57 14.20
C GLY A 89 -0.26 1.86 15.29
N LEU A 90 0.09 0.81 16.01
CA LEU A 90 1.20 0.82 16.97
C LEU A 90 2.27 -0.14 16.46
N ARG A 91 3.51 0.35 16.39
CA ARG A 91 4.67 -0.46 16.02
C ARG A 91 5.54 -0.65 17.23
N SER A 92 5.95 -1.89 17.45
CA SER A 92 6.90 -2.22 18.51
C SER A 92 8.31 -1.73 18.14
N ALA A 93 9.02 -1.18 19.14
CA ALA A 93 10.38 -0.66 19.03
C ALA A 93 11.46 -1.61 19.58
N PHE A 94 11.08 -2.85 19.94
CA PHE A 94 12.01 -3.89 20.43
C PHE A 94 12.88 -4.48 19.31
#